data_AF-A0A1J0LPN3-F1
#
_entry.id   AF-A0A1J0LPN3-F1
#
_cell.length_a   1.000
_cell.length_b   1.000
_cell.length_c   1.000
_cell.angle_alpha   90.00
_cell.angle_beta   90.00
_cell.angle_gamma   90.00
#
_symmetry.space_group_name_H-M   'P 1'
#
loop_
_entity.id
_entity.type
_entity.pdbx_description
1 polymer ?
#
loop_
_entity_poly.entity_id
_entity_poly.type
_entity_poly.pdbx_seq_one_letter_code
_entity_poly.pdbx_strand_id
1 'polypeptide(L)'
;MLQSVIAILGGVIAAAPFIISKSPNSKELIDKLTSYQGWIGIILLIWSILGAFDLLKTISHFNISWIIELGITSIEFIVGFLLSYGLLSKHLLEKSDEAKEKGAELRTKLTQYQIPAGLALIVLGILKLF
;
A
#
# COMPACT_ATOMS: atom_id res chain seq x y z
N MET A 1 9.39 -12.23 -6.21
CA MET A 1 9.92 -12.47 -4.85
C MET A 1 10.06 -11.18 -4.04
N LEU A 2 10.90 -10.20 -4.42
CA LEU A 2 11.10 -8.97 -3.63
C LEU A 2 9.80 -8.13 -3.46
N GLN A 3 9.08 -7.86 -4.56
CA GLN A 3 7.79 -7.15 -4.51
C GLN A 3 6.78 -7.85 -3.61
N SER A 4 6.68 -9.18 -3.70
CA SER A 4 5.76 -9.99 -2.88
C SER A 4 6.03 -9.82 -1.38
N VAL A 5 7.29 -9.80 -0.96
CA VAL A 5 7.68 -9.58 0.44
C VAL A 5 7.29 -8.17 0.89
N ILE A 6 7.56 -7.16 0.07
CA ILE A 6 7.23 -5.76 0.38
C ILE A 6 5.71 -5.57 0.47
N ALA A 7 4.95 -6.20 -0.43
CA ALA A 7 3.48 -6.21 -0.41
C ALA A 7 2.94 -6.83 0.89
N ILE A 8 3.47 -7.99 1.29
CA ILE A 8 3.07 -8.65 2.54
C ILE A 8 3.38 -7.74 3.75
N LEU A 9 4.58 -7.16 3.83
CA LEU A 9 4.96 -6.25 4.91
C LEU A 9 4.07 -5.01 4.96
N GLY A 10 3.81 -4.38 3.82
CA GLY A 10 2.90 -3.24 3.71
C GLY A 10 1.49 -3.59 4.14
N GLY A 11 0.99 -4.75 3.71
CA GLY A 11 -0.33 -5.25 4.08
C GLY A 11 -0.45 -5.53 5.58
N VAL A 12 0.59 -6.11 6.20
CA VAL A 12 0.65 -6.34 7.66
C VAL A 12 0.60 -5.02 8.42
N ILE A 13 1.35 -4.00 7.98
CA ILE A 13 1.34 -2.68 8.62
C ILE A 13 -0.02 -2.00 8.43
N ALA A 14 -0.60 -2.05 7.23
CA ALA A 14 -1.90 -1.45 6.95
C ALA A 14 -3.04 -2.12 7.74
N ALA A 15 -3.00 -3.44 7.90
CA ALA A 15 -3.95 -4.23 8.67
C ALA A 15 -3.55 -4.40 10.16
N ALA A 16 -2.52 -3.70 10.63
CA ALA A 16 -1.99 -3.85 11.99
C ALA A 16 -3.05 -3.77 13.10
N PRO A 17 -4.01 -2.80 13.09
CA PRO A 17 -5.03 -2.71 14.14
C PRO A 17 -5.88 -3.99 14.23
N PHE A 18 -6.19 -4.60 13.08
CA PHE A 18 -6.96 -5.83 13.02
C PHE A 18 -6.12 -7.02 13.50
N ILE A 19 -4.87 -7.14 13.04
CA ILE A 19 -3.98 -8.25 13.42
C ILE A 19 -3.70 -8.24 14.93
N ILE A 20 -3.37 -7.08 15.50
CA ILE A 20 -3.10 -6.92 16.94
C ILE A 20 -4.34 -7.28 17.78
N SER A 21 -5.55 -6.96 17.29
CA SER A 21 -6.80 -7.32 17.99
C SER A 21 -7.03 -8.83 18.09
N LYS A 22 -6.46 -9.62 17.18
CA LYS A 22 -6.59 -11.09 17.14
C LYS A 22 -5.38 -11.81 17.72
N SER A 23 -4.19 -11.22 17.62
CA SER A 23 -2.93 -11.74 18.14
C SER A 23 -2.16 -10.63 18.86
N PRO A 24 -2.42 -10.42 20.17
CA PRO A 24 -1.72 -9.41 20.96
C PRO A 24 -0.20 -9.63 21.02
N ASN A 25 0.25 -10.89 20.92
CA ASN A 25 1.67 -11.24 20.92
C ASN A 25 2.43 -10.65 19.72
N SER A 26 1.73 -10.31 18.63
CA SER A 26 2.33 -9.72 17.44
C SER A 26 2.61 -8.21 17.57
N LYS A 27 2.15 -7.58 18.65
CA LYS A 27 2.22 -6.12 18.83
C LYS A 27 3.64 -5.57 18.78
N GLU A 28 4.58 -6.17 19.52
CA GLU A 28 5.96 -5.66 19.59
C GLU A 28 6.65 -5.67 18.21
N LEU A 29 6.46 -6.74 17.44
CA LEU A 29 7.03 -6.87 16.09
C LEU A 29 6.39 -5.87 15.11
N ILE A 30 5.07 -5.71 15.16
CA ILE A 30 4.34 -4.77 14.32
C ILE A 30 4.72 -3.32 14.66
N ASP A 31 4.89 -2.98 15.94
CA ASP A 31 5.31 -1.64 16.37
C ASP A 31 6.71 -1.29 15.84
N LYS A 32 7.64 -2.26 15.84
CA LYS A 32 8.97 -2.11 15.22
C LYS A 32 8.87 -1.84 13.72
N LEU A 33 8.01 -2.56 13.00
CA LEU A 33 7.79 -2.34 11.57
C LEU A 33 7.10 -0.99 11.28
N THR A 34 6.14 -0.60 12.13
CA THR A 34 5.40 0.66 12.01
C THR A 34 6.31 1.88 12.10
N SER A 35 7.43 1.78 12.84
CA SER A 35 8.45 2.83 12.90
C SER A 35 9.04 3.18 11.51
N TYR A 36 9.01 2.23 10.57
CA TYR A 36 9.45 2.40 9.19
C TYR A 36 8.29 2.51 8.19
N GLN A 37 7.03 2.60 8.66
CA GLN A 37 5.84 2.55 7.79
C GLN A 37 5.88 3.58 6.66
N GLY A 38 6.36 4.79 6.94
CA GLY A 38 6.40 5.87 5.96
C GLY A 38 7.29 5.52 4.78
N TRP A 39 8.49 5.01 5.06
CA TRP A 39 9.45 4.61 4.04
C TRP A 39 8.99 3.38 3.26
N ILE A 40 8.43 2.39 3.95
CA ILE A 40 7.82 1.21 3.31
C ILE A 40 6.68 1.66 2.38
N GLY A 41 5.84 2.60 2.84
CA GLY A 41 4.77 3.19 2.05
C GLY A 41 5.28 3.91 0.79
N ILE A 42 6.39 4.65 0.88
CA ILE A 42 6.98 5.33 -0.28
C ILE A 42 7.46 4.31 -1.32
N ILE A 43 8.14 3.26 -0.87
CA ILE A 43 8.63 2.20 -1.76
C ILE A 43 7.44 1.53 -2.47
N LEU A 44 6.39 1.18 -1.73
CA LEU A 44 5.15 0.61 -2.31
C LEU A 44 4.49 1.56 -3.30
N LEU A 45 4.40 2.84 -2.95
CA LEU A 45 3.77 3.84 -3.80
C LEU A 45 4.54 3.98 -5.12
N ILE A 46 5.88 4.08 -5.08
CA ILE A 46 6.71 4.16 -6.28
C ILE A 46 6.57 2.88 -7.12
N TRP A 47 6.60 1.70 -6.47
CA TRP A 47 6.48 0.42 -7.17
C TRP A 47 5.14 0.29 -7.89
N SER A 48 4.05 0.71 -7.23
CA SER A 48 2.70 0.71 -7.82
C SER A 48 2.58 1.67 -9.00
N ILE A 49 3.24 2.84 -8.95
CA ILE A 49 3.25 3.79 -10.07
C ILE A 49 4.00 3.19 -11.26
N LEU A 50 5.17 2.57 -11.03
CA LEU A 50 5.92 1.89 -12.09
C LEU A 50 5.13 0.70 -12.67
N GLY A 51 4.51 -0.11 -11.81
CA GLY A 51 3.65 -1.22 -12.21
C GLY A 51 2.45 -0.76 -13.05
N ALA A 52 1.86 0.40 -12.72
CA ALA A 52 0.79 0.99 -13.51
C ALA A 52 1.26 1.36 -14.92
N PHE A 53 2.47 1.90 -15.08
CA PHE A 53 3.04 2.17 -16.41
C PHE A 53 3.29 0.88 -17.21
N ASP A 54 3.74 -0.20 -16.57
CA ASP A 54 3.95 -1.48 -17.25
C ASP A 54 2.63 -2.15 -17.65
N LEU A 55 1.58 -2.01 -16.83
CA LEU A 55 0.22 -2.42 -17.16
C LEU A 55 -0.31 -1.68 -18.39
N LEU A 56 -0.06 -0.36 -18.49
CA LEU A 56 -0.46 0.43 -19.66
C LEU A 56 0.23 -0.03 -20.95
N LYS A 57 1.52 -0.40 -20.89
CA LYS A 57 2.24 -0.95 -22.06
C LYS A 57 1.69 -2.29 -22.52
N THR A 58 1.14 -3.07 -21.59
CA THR A 58 0.64 -4.43 -21.84
C THR A 58 -0.88 -4.50 -22.02
N ILE A 59 -1.57 -3.36 -22.11
CA ILE A 59 -3.03 -3.27 -22.20
C ILE A 59 -3.63 -4.06 -23.37
N SER A 60 -2.87 -4.23 -24.46
CA SER A 60 -3.29 -5.06 -25.61
C SER A 60 -3.38 -6.55 -25.29
N HIS A 61 -2.80 -7.01 -24.18
CA HIS A 61 -2.77 -8.40 -23.72
C HIS A 61 -3.74 -8.57 -22.54
N PHE A 62 -5.01 -8.29 -22.78
CA PHE A 62 -6.06 -8.34 -21.76
C PHE A 62 -6.40 -9.79 -21.39
N ASN A 63 -5.69 -10.34 -20.40
CA ASN A 63 -5.91 -11.68 -19.85
C ASN A 63 -6.12 -11.63 -18.33
N ILE A 64 -6.41 -12.79 -17.72
CA ILE A 64 -6.67 -12.88 -16.28
C ILE A 64 -5.47 -12.40 -15.43
N SER A 65 -4.25 -12.67 -15.89
CA SER A 65 -3.03 -12.24 -15.19
C SER A 65 -2.89 -10.71 -15.19
N TRP A 66 -3.27 -10.04 -16.28
CA TRP A 66 -3.28 -8.59 -16.37
C TRP A 66 -4.29 -7.98 -15.38
N ILE A 67 -5.49 -8.57 -15.26
CA ILE A 67 -6.52 -8.13 -14.31
C ILE A 67 -6.02 -8.29 -12.86
N ILE A 68 -5.36 -9.41 -12.54
CA ILE A 68 -4.79 -9.66 -11.22
C ILE A 68 -3.70 -8.62 -10.91
N GLU A 69 -2.77 -8.38 -11.83
CA GLU A 69 -1.69 -7.41 -11.63
C GLU A 69 -2.22 -5.97 -11.51
N LEU A 70 -3.29 -5.62 -12.22
CA LEU A 70 -4.00 -4.35 -12.02
C LEU A 70 -4.59 -4.23 -10.61
N GLY A 71 -5.22 -5.31 -10.11
CA GLY A 71 -5.76 -5.36 -8.75
C GLY A 71 -4.66 -5.19 -7.70
N ILE A 72 -3.55 -5.92 -7.84
CA ILE A 72 -2.37 -5.83 -6.97
C ILE A 72 -1.84 -4.40 -6.97
N THR A 73 -1.55 -3.84 -8.14
CA THR A 73 -0.99 -2.50 -8.31
C THR A 73 -1.90 -1.43 -7.69
N SER A 74 -3.21 -1.57 -7.85
CA SER A 74 -4.18 -0.62 -7.29
C SER A 74 -4.20 -0.68 -5.75
N ILE A 75 -4.16 -1.89 -5.17
CA ILE A 75 -4.14 -2.08 -3.71
C ILE A 75 -2.80 -1.61 -3.12
N GLU A 76 -1.67 -1.93 -3.79
CA GLU A 76 -0.34 -1.44 -3.43
C GLU A 76 -0.29 0.09 -3.42
N PHE A 77 -0.93 0.75 -4.40
CA PHE A 77 -1.03 2.20 -4.45
C PHE A 77 -1.79 2.76 -3.24
N ILE A 78 -2.96 2.20 -2.93
CA ILE A 78 -3.79 2.64 -1.79
C ILE A 78 -3.02 2.48 -0.48
N VAL A 79 -2.45 1.29 -0.24
CA VAL A 79 -1.67 1.01 0.97
C VAL A 79 -0.43 1.89 1.03
N GLY A 80 0.33 1.97 -0.08
CA GLY A 80 1.54 2.78 -0.19
C GLY A 80 1.28 4.25 0.10
N PHE A 81 0.22 4.82 -0.48
CA PHE A 81 -0.21 6.20 -0.24
C PHE A 81 -0.59 6.43 1.23
N LEU A 82 -1.40 5.55 1.82
CA LEU A 82 -1.84 5.69 3.21
C LEU A 82 -0.67 5.62 4.21
N LEU A 83 0.22 4.65 4.04
CA LEU A 83 1.38 4.47 4.91
C LEU A 83 2.40 5.62 4.75
N SER A 84 2.60 6.12 3.53
CA SER A 84 3.53 7.22 3.26
C SER A 84 2.96 8.61 3.48
N TYR A 85 1.64 8.75 3.68
CA TYR A 85 0.98 10.06 3.72
C TYR A 85 1.64 11.04 4.69
N GLY A 86 2.07 10.60 5.88
CA GLY A 86 2.75 11.48 6.84
C GLY A 86 4.04 12.09 6.27
N LEU A 87 4.82 11.31 5.51
CA LEU A 87 6.03 11.79 4.85
C LEU A 87 5.71 12.63 3.61
N LEU A 88 4.72 12.22 2.81
CA LEU A 88 4.26 12.96 1.63
C LEU A 88 3.71 14.34 2.02
N SER A 89 2.87 14.39 3.06
CA SER A 89 2.34 15.63 3.61
C SER A 89 3.46 16.57 3.98
N LYS A 90 4.44 16.08 4.76
CA LYS A 90 5.55 16.88 5.28
C LYS A 90 6.51 17.41 4.20
N HIS A 91 6.80 16.63 3.16
CA HIS A 91 7.88 16.97 2.22
C HIS A 91 7.40 17.40 0.84
N LEU A 92 6.19 17.01 0.44
CA LEU A 92 5.64 17.27 -0.90
C LEU A 92 4.39 18.15 -0.83
N LEU A 93 3.36 17.76 -0.07
CA LEU A 93 2.07 18.45 -0.09
C LEU A 93 2.12 19.79 0.66
N GLU A 94 2.97 19.95 1.67
CA GLU A 94 3.13 21.22 2.41
C GLU A 94 3.58 22.41 1.55
N LYS A 95 4.02 22.17 0.30
CA LYS A 95 4.43 23.22 -0.63
C LYS A 95 3.25 23.90 -1.36
N SER A 96 2.03 23.38 -1.22
CA SER A 96 0.83 23.93 -1.85
C SER A 96 -0.41 23.65 -1.00
N ASP A 97 -1.15 24.71 -0.65
CA ASP A 97 -2.36 24.58 0.15
C ASP A 97 -3.40 23.69 -0.55
N GLU A 98 -3.55 23.81 -1.87
CA GLU A 98 -4.46 22.97 -2.66
C GLU A 98 -4.06 21.49 -2.62
N ALA A 99 -2.75 21.19 -2.75
CA ALA A 99 -2.26 19.82 -2.71
C ALA A 99 -2.45 19.18 -1.33
N LYS A 100 -2.26 19.98 -0.26
CA LYS A 100 -2.47 19.56 1.12
C LYS A 100 -3.94 19.25 1.39
N GLU A 101 -4.85 20.11 0.95
CA GLU A 101 -6.30 19.91 1.08
C GLU A 101 -6.76 18.65 0.33
N LYS A 102 -6.48 18.55 -0.96
CA LYS A 102 -6.84 17.38 -1.78
C LYS A 102 -6.23 16.09 -1.25
N GLY A 103 -4.98 16.14 -0.79
CA GLY A 103 -4.32 15.00 -0.18
C GLY A 103 -5.01 14.54 1.10
N ALA A 104 -5.41 15.48 1.97
CA ALA A 104 -6.13 15.18 3.21
C ALA A 104 -7.51 14.57 2.94
N GLU A 105 -8.25 15.11 1.96
CA GLU A 105 -9.52 14.54 1.52
C GLU A 105 -9.35 13.12 1.00
N LEU A 106 -8.37 12.90 0.11
CA LEU A 106 -8.08 11.59 -0.46
C LEU A 106 -7.69 10.58 0.63
N ARG A 107 -6.82 10.97 1.57
CA ARG A 107 -6.44 10.12 2.71
C ARG A 107 -7.66 9.73 3.53
N THR A 108 -8.52 10.69 3.84
CA THR A 108 -9.74 10.43 4.63
C THR A 108 -10.62 9.40 3.93
N LYS A 109 -10.83 9.55 2.61
CA LYS A 109 -11.58 8.59 1.80
C LYS A 109 -10.90 7.22 1.75
N LEU A 110 -9.58 7.14 1.67
CA LEU A 110 -8.87 5.86 1.55
C LEU A 110 -8.68 5.13 2.89
N THR A 111 -8.68 5.86 4.02
CA THR A 111 -8.45 5.27 5.35
C THR A 111 -9.53 4.24 5.71
N GLN A 112 -10.77 4.42 5.26
CA GLN A 112 -11.84 3.43 5.45
C GLN A 112 -11.54 2.07 4.79
N TYR A 113 -10.69 2.07 3.76
CA TYR A 113 -10.26 0.88 3.04
C TYR A 113 -8.90 0.36 3.51
N GLN A 114 -8.25 1.00 4.48
CA GLN A 114 -6.88 0.65 4.88
C GLN A 114 -6.75 -0.81 5.33
N ILE A 115 -7.64 -1.26 6.22
CA ILE A 115 -7.64 -2.63 6.74
C ILE A 115 -7.99 -3.65 5.64
N PRO A 116 -9.12 -3.53 4.91
CA PRO A 116 -9.43 -4.50 3.87
C PRO A 116 -8.40 -4.51 2.74
N ALA A 117 -7.84 -3.36 2.35
CA ALA A 117 -6.74 -3.27 1.39
C ALA A 117 -5.48 -3.96 1.92
N GLY A 118 -5.14 -3.76 3.20
CA GLY A 118 -4.01 -4.42 3.83
C GLY A 118 -4.14 -5.95 3.85
N LEU A 119 -5.31 -6.47 4.21
CA LEU A 119 -5.59 -7.91 4.18
C LEU A 119 -5.55 -8.48 2.76
N ALA A 120 -6.16 -7.78 1.80
CA ALA A 120 -6.13 -8.19 0.39
C ALA A 120 -4.68 -8.21 -0.14
N LEU A 121 -3.86 -7.23 0.25
CA LEU A 121 -2.47 -7.16 -0.17
C LEU A 121 -1.62 -8.31 0.38
N ILE A 122 -1.87 -8.75 1.62
CA ILE A 122 -1.23 -9.94 2.19
C ILE A 122 -1.58 -11.17 1.36
N VAL A 123 -2.87 -11.39 1.08
CA VAL A 123 -3.34 -12.57 0.32
C VAL A 123 -2.74 -12.59 -1.09
N LEU A 124 -2.79 -11.46 -1.79
CA LEU A 124 -2.24 -11.34 -3.13
C LEU A 124 -0.71 -11.46 -3.16
N GLY A 125 -0.02 -10.91 -2.16
CA GLY A 125 1.42 -11.05 -2.00
C GLY A 125 1.85 -12.51 -1.80
N ILE A 126 1.09 -13.28 -1.02
CA ILE A 126 1.30 -14.73 -0.85
C ILE A 126 1.02 -15.47 -2.17
N LEU A 127 -0.08 -15.14 -2.86
CA LEU A 127 -0.43 -15.79 -4.13
C LEU A 127 0.66 -15.60 -5.19
N LYS A 128 1.27 -14.42 -5.26
CA LYS A 128 2.37 -14.10 -6.20
C LYS A 128 3.70 -14.82 -5.88
N LEU A 129 3.80 -15.56 -4.77
CA LEU A 129 4.97 -16.38 -4.47
C LEU A 129 4.94 -17.77 -5.11
N PHE A 130 3.74 -18.25 -5.50
CA PHE A 130 3.54 -19.52 -6.19
C PHE A 130 3.46 -19.32 -7.71
#